data_AF-A0A3D0WPL2-F1
#
_entry.id   AF-A0A3D0WPL2-F1
#
_cell.length_a   1.000
_cell.length_b   1.000
_cell.length_c   1.000
_cell.angle_alpha   90.00
_cell.angle_beta   90.00
_cell.angle_gamma   90.00
#
_symmetry.space_group_name_H-M   'P 1'
#
loop_
_entity.id
_entity.type
_entity.pdbx_description
1 polymer ?
#
loop_
_entity_poly.entity_id
_entity_poly.type
_entity_poly.pdbx_seq_one_letter_code
_entity_poly.pdbx_strand_id
1 'polypeptide(L)' 'MIGYKSSRQLSILEFKMPFEAKLDENNRWIVLSKIVPLEEFAQPYYKNFKSNRGATTNDARLVPGVIEMIRENPYM' A
#
# COMPACT_ATOMS: atom_id res chain seq x y z
N MET A 1 -6.01 17.30 1.71
CA MET A 1 -7.07 16.52 1.02
C MET A 1 -6.81 15.03 1.17
N ILE A 2 -7.85 14.19 1.28
CA ILE A 2 -7.70 12.73 1.45
C ILE A 2 -7.79 12.05 0.07
N GLY A 3 -6.68 11.48 -0.40
CA GLY A 3 -6.64 10.66 -1.61
C GLY A 3 -7.07 9.22 -1.33
N TYR A 4 -8.32 9.01 -0.94
CA TYR A 4 -8.84 7.66 -0.69
C TYR A 4 -8.88 6.83 -1.98
N LYS A 5 -8.24 5.66 -1.96
CA LYS A 5 -8.36 4.67 -3.03
C LYS A 5 -9.17 3.47 -2.53
N SER A 6 -10.12 3.04 -3.36
CA SER A 6 -11.00 1.90 -3.07
C SER A 6 -10.23 0.61 -2.79
N SER A 7 -10.68 -0.14 -1.78
CA SER A 7 -10.30 -1.54 -1.44
C SER A 7 -10.35 -2.49 -2.61
N ARG A 8 -11.25 -2.22 -3.56
CA ARG A 8 -11.54 -3.07 -4.73
C ARG A 8 -10.45 -2.97 -5.81
N GLN A 9 -9.21 -2.83 -5.39
CA GLN A 9 -8.08 -2.90 -6.30
C GLN A 9 -7.86 -4.36 -6.70
N LEU A 10 -7.70 -4.62 -8.00
CA LEU A 10 -7.36 -5.94 -8.51
C LEU A 10 -6.11 -6.47 -7.82
N SER A 11 -6.04 -7.78 -7.62
CA SER A 11 -4.85 -8.39 -7.05
C SER A 11 -3.65 -8.10 -7.97
N ILE A 12 -2.46 -7.92 -7.40
CA ILE A 12 -1.25 -7.62 -8.18
C ILE A 12 -0.96 -8.67 -9.26
N LEU A 13 -1.47 -9.90 -9.08
CA LEU A 13 -1.35 -11.04 -10.00
C LEU A 13 -2.25 -10.90 -11.24
N GLU A 14 -3.38 -10.18 -11.13
CA GLU A 14 -4.28 -9.91 -12.24
C GLU A 14 -3.80 -8.73 -13.10
N PHE A 15 -2.76 -8.03 -12.66
CA PHE A 15 -2.14 -6.96 -13.43
C PHE A 15 -1.24 -7.57 -14.53
N LYS A 16 -1.67 -7.46 -15.79
CA LYS A 16 -0.81 -7.81 -16.93
C LYS A 16 0.36 -6.82 -16.99
N MET A 17 1.52 -7.26 -16.52
CA MET A 17 2.75 -6.50 -16.65
C MET A 17 3.16 -6.43 -18.13
N PRO A 18 3.75 -5.30 -18.60
CA PRO A 18 4.22 -5.16 -19.98
C PRO A 18 5.43 -6.06 -20.30
N PHE A 19 5.94 -6.77 -19.30
CA PHE A 19 6.99 -7.79 -19.40
C PHE A 19 6.47 -9.08 -18.76
N GLU A 20 6.81 -10.24 -19.33
CA GLU A 20 6.34 -11.57 -18.89
C GLU A 20 6.97 -12.04 -17.55
N ALA A 21 7.30 -11.12 -16.64
CA ALA A 21 7.78 -11.50 -15.31
C ALA A 21 6.59 -11.74 -14.39
N LYS A 22 6.63 -12.88 -13.68
CA LYS A 22 5.76 -13.14 -12.55
C LYS A 22 6.39 -12.51 -11.32
N LEU A 23 5.58 -11.80 -10.52
CA LEU A 23 6.00 -11.40 -9.18
C LEU A 23 6.26 -12.67 -8.35
N ASP A 24 7.34 -12.68 -7.55
CA ASP A 24 7.59 -13.75 -6.59
C ASP A 24 6.51 -13.73 -5.51
N GLU A 25 5.68 -14.77 -5.44
CA GLU A 25 4.61 -14.89 -4.45
C GLU A 25 5.11 -14.88 -3.01
N ASN A 26 6.37 -15.22 -2.79
CA ASN A 26 7.04 -15.17 -1.49
C ASN A 26 7.61 -13.79 -1.16
N ASN A 27 7.51 -12.83 -2.08
CA ASN A 27 7.85 -11.45 -1.77
C ASN A 27 7.02 -10.98 -0.58
N ARG A 28 7.71 -10.48 0.44
CA ARG A 28 7.12 -10.19 1.74
C ARG A 28 6.05 -9.10 1.64
N TRP A 29 6.13 -8.20 0.65
CA TRP A 29 5.05 -7.27 0.34
C TRP A 29 3.80 -7.95 -0.19
N ILE A 30 3.93 -8.94 -1.07
CA ILE A 30 2.77 -9.69 -1.57
C ILE A 30 2.10 -10.43 -0.43
N VAL A 31 2.90 -11.08 0.41
CA VAL A 31 2.41 -11.76 1.62
C VAL A 31 1.72 -10.79 2.56
N LEU A 32 2.32 -9.63 2.86
CA LEU A 32 1.72 -8.59 3.71
C LEU A 32 0.43 -8.03 3.11
N SER A 33 0.37 -7.77 1.80
CA SER A 33 -0.83 -7.27 1.15
C SER A 33 -2.02 -8.22 1.24
N LYS A 34 -1.77 -9.53 1.39
CA LYS A 34 -2.79 -10.56 1.57
C LYS A 34 -3.26 -10.67 3.03
N ILE A 35 -2.38 -10.36 3.99
CA ILE A 35 -2.63 -10.55 5.43
C ILE A 35 -3.20 -9.28 6.08
N VAL A 36 -2.72 -8.10 5.68
CA VAL A 36 -3.09 -6.83 6.32
C VAL A 36 -4.49 -6.39 5.87
N PRO A 37 -5.44 -6.19 6.81
CA PRO A 37 -6.74 -5.61 6.49
C PRO A 37 -6.56 -4.10 6.19
N LEU A 38 -6.24 -3.79 4.93
CA LEU A 38 -5.86 -2.44 4.50
C LEU A 38 -6.92 -1.39 4.78
N GLU A 39 -8.21 -1.75 4.76
CA GLU A 39 -9.30 -0.78 4.93
C GLU A 39 -9.51 -0.42 6.39
N GLU A 40 -9.38 -1.42 7.27
CA GLU A 40 -9.40 -1.23 8.72
C GLU A 40 -8.18 -0.43 9.18
N PHE A 41 -7.04 -0.58 8.50
CA PHE A 41 -5.84 0.23 8.73
C PHE A 41 -6.00 1.67 8.20
N ALA A 42 -6.61 1.84 7.02
CA ALA A 42 -6.77 3.13 6.37
C ALA A 42 -7.73 4.07 7.11
N GLN A 43 -8.79 3.52 7.72
CA GLN A 43 -9.78 4.28 8.51
C GLN A 43 -9.16 5.18 9.59
N PRO A 44 -8.41 4.66 10.58
CA PRO A 44 -7.76 5.49 11.60
C PRO A 44 -6.62 6.33 11.03
N TYR A 45 -5.93 5.86 9.98
CA TYR A 45 -4.88 6.64 9.32
C TYR A 45 -5.45 7.96 8.76
N TYR A 46 -6.54 7.89 7.99
CA TYR A 46 -7.15 9.07 7.39
C TYR A 46 -7.87 9.98 8.39
N LYS A 47 -8.35 9.45 9.51
CA LYS A 47 -8.98 10.23 10.60
C LYS A 47 -8.07 11.32 11.17
N ASN A 48 -6.76 11.11 11.13
CA ASN A 48 -5.78 12.06 11.66
C ASN A 48 -5.47 13.23 10.70
N PHE A 49 -5.94 13.17 9.45
CA PHE A 49 -5.67 14.22 8.46
C PHE A 49 -6.83 15.20 8.33
N LYS A 50 -6.51 16.49 8.17
CA LYS A 50 -7.51 17.51 7.86
C LYS A 50 -7.96 17.37 6.41
N SER A 51 -9.27 17.16 6.20
CA SER A 51 -9.85 16.95 4.86
C SER A 51 -9.75 18.18 3.95
N ASN A 52 -9.82 19.39 4.53
CA ASN A 52 -10.13 20.62 3.78
C ASN A 52 -8.92 21.52 3.46
N ARG A 53 -7.71 21.25 3.95
CA ARG A 53 -6.52 22.11 3.70
C ARG A 53 -5.22 21.30 3.59
N GLY A 54 -4.24 21.85 2.89
CA GLY A 54 -2.89 21.29 2.75
C GLY A 54 -2.73 20.27 1.61
N ALA A 55 -1.52 19.75 1.46
CA ALA A 55 -1.17 18.74 0.46
C ALA A 55 -2.03 17.47 0.59
N THR A 56 -2.22 16.77 -0.53
CA THR A 56 -2.92 15.49 -0.53
C THR A 56 -2.11 14.46 0.26
N THR A 57 -2.76 13.73 1.17
CA THR A 57 -2.08 12.67 1.92
C THR A 57 -1.73 11.49 1.01
N ASN A 58 -0.58 10.87 1.29
CA ASN A 58 -0.19 9.62 0.66
C ASN A 58 -1.18 8.50 1.01
N ASP A 59 -1.31 7.54 0.10
CA ASP A 59 -2.16 6.37 0.31
C ASP A 59 -1.70 5.58 1.54
N ALA A 60 -2.63 5.17 2.41
CA ALA A 60 -2.34 4.39 3.60
C ALA A 60 -1.57 3.09 3.27
N ARG A 61 -1.78 2.53 2.07
CA ARG A 61 -1.11 1.30 1.59
C ARG A 61 0.40 1.44 1.42
N LEU A 62 0.90 2.67 1.30
CA LEU A 62 2.34 2.93 1.19
C LEU A 62 3.06 2.73 2.52
N VAL A 63 2.36 2.90 3.65
CA VAL A 63 2.99 2.86 4.98
C VAL A 63 3.54 1.47 5.34
N PRO A 64 2.75 0.37 5.27
CA PRO A 64 3.27 -0.98 5.55
C PRO A 64 4.41 -1.35 4.61
N GLY A 65 4.28 -0.90 3.37
CA GLY A 65 5.24 -1.09 2.33
C GLY A 65 6.61 -0.48 2.61
N VAL A 66 6.63 0.83 2.86
CA VAL A 66 7.86 1.56 3.17
C VAL A 66 8.55 0.98 4.41
N ILE A 67 7.78 0.58 5.43
CA ILE A 67 8.33 -0.09 6.62
C ILE A 67 9.07 -1.37 6.24
N GLU A 68 8.47 -2.21 5.40
CA GLU A 68 9.09 -3.47 4.99
C GLU A 68 10.32 -3.25 4.10
N MET A 69 10.27 -2.25 3.22
CA MET A 69 11.40 -1.88 2.35
C MET A 69 12.59 -1.34 3.15
N ILE A 70 12.36 -0.49 4.15
CA ILE A 70 13.40 -0.02 5.08
C ILE A 70 13.96 -1.20 5.91
N ARG A 71 13.10 -2.17 6.27
CA ARG A 71 13.51 -3.36 7.01
C ARG A 71 14.43 -4.27 6.19
N GLU A 72 14.20 -4.37 4.89
CA GLU A 72 14.99 -5.21 3.98
C GLU A 72 16.28 -4.53 3.50
N ASN A 73 16.30 -3.19 3.43
CA ASN A 73 17.49 -2.43 3.09
C ASN A 73 17.68 -1.24 4.05
N PRO A 74 18.39 -1.44 5.18
CA PRO A 74 18.58 -0.39 6.18
C PRO A 74 19.50 0.75 5.73
N TYR A 75 20.03 0.69 4.50
CA TYR A 75 20.95 1.68 3.93
C TYR A 75 20.30 2.58 2.87
N MET A 76 18.97 2.60 2.77
CA MET A 76 18.25 3.66 2.05
C MET A 76 18.03 4.90 2.92
#